data_AF-A0A0L8FSP0-F1
#
_entry.id   AF-A0A0L8FSP0-F1
#
_cell.length_a   1.000
_cell.length_b   1.000
_cell.length_c   1.000
_cell.angle_alpha   90.00
_cell.angle_beta   90.00
_cell.angle_gamma   90.00
#
_symmetry.space_group_name_H-M   'P 1'
#
loop_
_entity.id
_entity.type
_entity.pdbx_description
1 polymer ?
#
loop_
_entity_poly.entity_id
_entity_poly.type
_entity_poly.pdbx_seq_one_letter_code
_entity_poly.pdbx_strand_id
1 'polypeptide(L)'
;INISERNLKENEVNLLKYGLKFIPTPQHNTIDLIKDTEQFFRKVRLKDFFQNKYNEVPSIVKNQTNFLPPVNRRRYLEEYIMYVKRSTKSNITMGHAKIKYYA
;
A
#
# COMPACT_ATOMS: atom_id res chain seq x y z
N ILE A 1 27.88 -1.07 4.27
CA ILE A 1 28.69 -1.63 5.37
C ILE A 1 28.04 -2.96 5.77
N ASN A 2 28.81 -4.05 5.81
CA ASN A 2 28.30 -5.33 6.29
C ASN A 2 28.12 -5.24 7.81
N ILE A 3 26.89 -5.45 8.30
CA ILE A 3 26.53 -5.34 9.72
C ILE A 3 26.53 -6.74 10.38
N SER A 4 26.77 -7.80 9.62
CA SER A 4 26.92 -9.16 10.16
C SER A 4 28.37 -9.43 10.58
N GLU A 5 28.54 -10.29 11.59
CA GLU A 5 29.85 -10.80 12.05
C GLU A 5 30.51 -11.77 11.05
N ARG A 6 29.83 -12.06 9.94
CA ARG A 6 30.31 -12.99 8.92
C ARG A 6 31.16 -12.26 7.89
N ASN A 7 32.40 -12.76 7.70
CA ASN A 7 33.24 -12.35 6.58
C ASN A 7 32.69 -12.88 5.25
N LEU A 8 32.51 -11.97 4.30
CA LEU A 8 32.05 -12.30 2.95
C LEU A 8 33.18 -12.97 2.17
N LYS A 9 32.83 -14.02 1.41
CA LYS A 9 33.76 -14.65 0.47
C LYS A 9 33.96 -13.76 -0.76
N GLU A 10 35.10 -13.92 -1.44
CA GLU A 10 35.49 -13.16 -2.64
C GLU A 10 34.38 -13.11 -3.71
N ASN A 11 33.70 -14.25 -3.91
CA ASN A 11 32.58 -14.38 -4.85
C ASN A 11 31.34 -13.57 -4.43
N GLU A 12 31.03 -13.51 -3.13
CA GLU A 12 29.92 -12.72 -2.58
C GLU A 12 30.22 -11.22 -2.69
N VAL A 13 31.47 -10.82 -2.43
CA VAL A 13 31.93 -9.43 -2.62
C VAL A 13 31.81 -9.02 -4.09
N ASN A 14 32.26 -9.88 -5.01
CA ASN A 14 32.16 -9.59 -6.44
C ASN A 14 30.71 -9.55 -6.92
N LEU A 15 29.82 -10.42 -6.42
CA LEU A 15 28.39 -10.37 -6.69
C LEU A 15 27.76 -9.02 -6.28
N LEU A 16 28.11 -8.51 -5.09
CA LEU A 16 27.60 -7.23 -4.58
C LEU A 16 28.10 -6.02 -5.39
N LYS A 17 29.28 -6.11 -6.02
CA LYS A 17 29.81 -5.06 -6.90
C LYS A 17 29.00 -4.87 -8.19
N TYR A 18 28.24 -5.86 -8.65
CA TYR A 18 27.40 -5.78 -9.86
C TYR A 18 26.07 -5.05 -9.69
N GLY A 19 25.96 -4.13 -8.71
CA GLY A 19 24.78 -3.28 -8.58
C GLY A 19 23.66 -3.82 -7.69
N LEU A 20 23.91 -4.89 -6.93
CA LEU A 20 23.10 -5.26 -5.77
C LEU A 20 23.37 -4.24 -4.64
N LYS A 21 22.94 -3.00 -4.85
CA LYS A 21 22.86 -2.01 -3.77
C LYS A 21 21.93 -2.60 -2.72
N PHE A 22 22.44 -2.74 -1.50
CA PHE A 22 21.60 -2.95 -0.34
C PHE A 22 20.70 -1.72 -0.22
N ILE A 23 19.49 -1.79 -0.78
CA ILE A 23 18.46 -0.78 -0.56
C ILE A 23 17.98 -1.07 0.87
N PRO A 24 18.28 -0.20 1.86
CA PRO A 24 17.76 -0.41 3.19
C PRO A 24 16.25 -0.56 3.06
N THR A 25 15.70 -1.60 3.71
CA THR A 25 14.26 -1.81 3.73
C THR A 25 13.62 -0.49 4.16
N PRO A 26 12.78 0.13 3.30
CA PRO A 26 12.26 1.45 3.59
C PRO A 26 11.53 1.42 4.93
N GLN A 27 11.72 2.45 5.73
CA GLN A 27 11.00 2.58 6.99
C GLN A 27 9.49 2.59 6.71
N HIS A 28 8.72 2.02 7.63
CA HIS A 28 7.29 1.84 7.44
C HIS A 28 6.59 3.20 7.29
N ASN A 29 6.23 3.57 6.06
CA ASN A 29 5.58 4.84 5.76
C ASN A 29 4.06 4.72 5.96
N THR A 30 3.64 4.85 7.21
CA THR A 30 2.23 4.72 7.63
C THR A 30 1.35 5.81 7.01
N ILE A 31 1.89 7.00 6.77
CA ILE A 31 1.16 8.14 6.19
C ILE A 31 0.75 7.83 4.76
N ASP A 32 1.70 7.41 3.93
CA ASP A 32 1.40 7.11 2.53
C ASP A 32 0.56 5.83 2.40
N LEU A 33 0.76 4.84 3.28
CA LEU A 33 -0.11 3.67 3.35
C LEU A 33 -1.58 4.05 3.66
N ILE A 34 -1.81 4.99 4.57
CA ILE A 34 -3.16 5.49 4.87
C ILE A 34 -3.75 6.19 3.65
N LYS A 35 -2.97 7.07 2.99
CA LYS A 35 -3.41 7.77 1.77
C LYS A 35 -3.76 6.79 0.64
N ASP A 36 -2.91 5.79 0.41
CA ASP A 36 -3.14 4.77 -0.60
C ASP A 36 -4.38 3.95 -0.31
N THR A 37 -4.60 3.62 0.97
CA THR A 37 -5.78 2.91 1.43
C THR A 37 -7.06 3.73 1.20
N GLU A 38 -7.04 5.03 1.52
CA GLU A 38 -8.14 5.96 1.26
C GLU A 38 -8.43 6.10 -0.25
N GLN A 39 -7.38 6.22 -1.07
CA GLN A 39 -7.51 6.27 -2.53
C GLN A 39 -8.08 4.96 -3.09
N PHE A 40 -7.66 3.82 -2.55
CA PHE A 40 -8.21 2.52 -2.92
C PHE A 40 -9.72 2.47 -2.66
N PHE A 41 -10.17 2.81 -1.46
CA PHE A 41 -11.61 2.83 -1.15
C PHE A 41 -12.39 3.82 -2.02
N ARG A 42 -11.81 4.98 -2.35
CA ARG A 42 -12.40 5.91 -3.32
C ARG A 42 -12.61 5.24 -4.68
N LYS A 43 -11.61 4.50 -5.19
CA LYS A 43 -11.72 3.78 -6.48
C LYS A 43 -12.82 2.71 -6.43
N VAL A 44 -12.93 1.97 -5.33
CA VAL A 44 -13.99 0.97 -5.16
C VAL A 44 -15.37 1.64 -5.18
N ARG A 45 -15.56 2.75 -4.45
CA ARG A 45 -16.82 3.52 -4.48
C ARG A 45 -17.12 4.07 -5.87
N LEU A 46 -16.11 4.56 -6.60
CA LEU A 46 -16.30 5.04 -7.98
C LEU A 46 -16.76 3.92 -8.91
N LYS A 47 -16.12 2.74 -8.82
CA LYS A 47 -16.50 1.58 -9.63
C LYS A 47 -17.94 1.15 -9.35
N ASP A 48 -18.35 1.08 -8.08
CA ASP A 48 -19.73 0.78 -7.71
C ASP A 48 -20.70 1.86 -8.21
N PHE A 49 -20.31 3.13 -8.08
CA PHE A 49 -21.16 4.26 -8.44
C PHE A 49 -21.49 4.30 -9.93
N PHE A 50 -20.50 4.00 -10.77
CA PHE A 50 -20.59 4.02 -12.23
C PHE A 50 -20.86 2.65 -12.86
N GLN A 51 -21.04 1.58 -12.08
CA GLN A 51 -21.20 0.21 -12.58
C GLN A 51 -22.28 0.07 -13.67
N ASN A 52 -23.35 0.86 -13.57
CA ASN A 52 -24.48 0.85 -14.50
C ASN A 52 -24.58 2.13 -15.36
N LYS A 53 -23.53 2.96 -15.39
CA LYS A 53 -23.48 4.14 -16.25
C LYS A 53 -22.64 3.85 -17.48
N TYR A 54 -23.27 3.85 -18.65
CA TYR A 54 -22.53 3.85 -19.90
C TYR A 54 -21.73 5.14 -19.99
N ASN A 55 -20.43 5.03 -20.29
CA ASN A 55 -19.62 6.19 -20.63
C ASN A 55 -19.97 6.56 -22.07
N GLU A 56 -20.81 7.58 -22.25
CA GLU A 56 -21.24 8.06 -23.57
C GLU A 56 -20.12 8.77 -24.35
N VAL A 57 -19.03 9.17 -23.68
CA VAL A 57 -17.93 9.92 -24.30
C VAL A 57 -16.75 8.98 -24.61
N PRO A 58 -16.41 8.75 -25.89
CA PRO A 58 -15.35 7.83 -26.32
C PRO A 58 -13.95 8.46 -26.22
N SER A 59 -13.67 9.22 -25.15
CA SER A 59 -12.33 9.76 -24.91
C SER A 59 -11.51 8.81 -24.04
N ILE A 60 -10.34 8.42 -24.54
CA ILE A 60 -9.35 7.64 -23.77
C ILE A 60 -8.66 8.50 -22.71
N VAL A 61 -8.55 9.81 -22.97
CA VAL A 61 -7.99 10.80 -22.04
C VAL A 61 -9.15 11.40 -21.25
N LYS A 62 -9.18 11.14 -19.95
CA LYS A 62 -10.16 11.71 -19.02
C LYS A 62 -9.44 12.61 -18.03
N ASN A 63 -10.01 13.79 -17.80
CA ASN A 63 -9.51 14.70 -16.77
C ASN A 63 -9.58 14.02 -15.40
N GLN A 64 -8.56 14.24 -14.56
CA GLN A 64 -8.60 13.75 -13.19
C GLN A 64 -9.69 14.51 -12.42
N THR A 65 -10.69 13.77 -11.94
CA THR A 65 -11.76 14.34 -11.14
C THR A 65 -11.54 14.07 -9.65
N ASN A 66 -11.68 15.12 -8.83
CA ASN A 66 -11.75 15.03 -7.36
C ASN A 66 -13.14 14.56 -6.87
N PHE A 67 -13.95 13.99 -7.75
CA PHE A 67 -15.27 13.49 -7.42
C PHE A 67 -15.18 12.41 -6.33
N LEU A 68 -16.04 12.57 -5.32
CA LEU A 68 -16.23 11.65 -4.21
C LEU A 68 -17.68 11.13 -4.28
N PRO A 69 -17.88 9.83 -4.54
CA PRO A 69 -19.20 9.24 -4.47
C PRO A 69 -19.78 9.37 -3.05
N PRO A 70 -21.12 9.50 -2.92
CA PRO A 70 -21.78 9.54 -1.62
C PRO A 70 -21.44 8.28 -0.81
N VAL A 71 -21.05 8.49 0.44
CA VAL A 71 -20.76 7.43 1.39
C VAL A 71 -22.07 6.69 1.71
N ASN A 72 -22.00 5.38 1.93
CA ASN A 72 -23.16 4.57 2.32
C ASN A 72 -24.28 4.44 1.27
N ARG A 73 -23.96 4.63 -0.02
CA ARG A 73 -24.89 4.29 -1.12
C ARG A 73 -25.30 2.81 -1.09
N ARG A 74 -24.36 1.93 -0.75
CA ARG A 74 -24.60 0.49 -0.60
C ARG A 74 -24.00 0.00 0.70
N ARG A 75 -24.84 -0.56 1.57
CA ARG A 75 -24.45 -0.99 2.92
C ARG A 75 -23.34 -2.04 2.92
N TYR A 76 -23.42 -3.06 2.07
CA TYR A 76 -22.42 -4.13 2.00
C TYR A 76 -21.01 -3.59 1.64
N LEU A 77 -20.94 -2.51 0.86
CA LEU A 77 -19.68 -1.93 0.45
C LEU A 77 -19.00 -1.25 1.64
N GLU A 78 -19.76 -0.53 2.45
CA GLU A 78 -19.23 0.12 3.65
C GLU A 78 -18.84 -0.90 4.72
N GLU A 79 -19.60 -2.00 4.87
CA GLU A 79 -19.24 -3.11 5.76
C GLU A 79 -17.89 -3.74 5.35
N TYR A 80 -17.68 -3.97 4.05
CA TYR A 80 -16.40 -4.43 3.52
C TYR A 80 -15.26 -3.44 3.80
N ILE A 81 -15.47 -2.15 3.50
CA ILE A 81 -14.46 -1.10 3.75
C ILE A 81 -14.09 -1.05 5.24
N MET A 82 -15.09 -1.14 6.12
CA MET A 82 -14.89 -1.15 7.57
C MET A 82 -14.07 -2.37 8.01
N TYR A 83 -14.41 -3.56 7.51
CA TYR A 83 -13.67 -4.79 7.80
C TYR A 83 -12.20 -4.67 7.38
N VAL A 84 -11.94 -4.21 6.15
CA VAL A 84 -10.57 -4.03 5.63
C VAL A 84 -9.81 -3.00 6.45
N LYS A 85 -10.43 -1.85 6.80
CA LYS A 85 -9.81 -0.83 7.66
C LYS A 85 -9.45 -1.39 9.04
N ARG A 86 -10.27 -2.26 9.61
CA ARG A 86 -9.99 -2.90 10.91
C ARG A 86 -8.84 -3.90 10.80
N SER A 87 -8.83 -4.71 9.75
CA SER A 87 -7.78 -5.70 9.49
C SER A 87 -6.41 -5.03 9.27
N THR A 88 -6.32 -4.00 8.44
CA THR A 88 -5.05 -3.27 8.21
C THR A 88 -4.53 -2.61 9.47
N LYS A 89 -5.39 -1.98 10.27
CA LYS A 89 -4.99 -1.42 11.58
C LYS A 89 -4.40 -2.50 12.50
N SER A 90 -5.03 -3.67 12.59
CA SER A 90 -4.52 -4.78 13.41
C SER A 90 -3.17 -5.32 12.94
N ASN A 91 -2.95 -5.42 11.63
CA ASN A 91 -1.70 -5.88 11.04
C ASN A 91 -0.55 -4.89 11.26
N ILE A 92 -0.84 -3.58 11.19
CA ILE A 92 0.14 -2.55 11.55
C ILE A 92 0.55 -2.73 13.02
N THR A 93 -0.42 -2.83 13.95
CA THR A 93 -0.12 -3.00 15.39
C THR A 93 0.65 -4.27 15.74
N MET A 94 0.39 -5.39 15.05
CA MET A 94 1.12 -6.66 15.29
C MET A 94 2.53 -6.67 14.71
N GLY A 95 2.80 -5.90 13.65
CA GLY A 95 4.15 -5.71 13.12
C GLY A 95 5.08 -4.98 14.09
N HIS A 96 4.54 -4.11 14.95
CA HIS A 96 5.32 -3.34 15.95
C HIS A 96 5.83 -4.20 17.13
N ALA A 97 5.26 -5.38 17.39
CA ALA A 97 5.63 -6.18 18.56
C ALA A 97 6.89 -7.06 18.37
N LYS A 98 7.48 -7.10 17.16
CA LYS A 98 8.58 -8.03 16.85
C LYS A 98 9.99 -7.42 16.87
N ILE A 99 10.15 -6.17 17.29
CA ILE A 99 11.48 -5.55 17.41
C ILE A 99 11.64 -4.96 18.81
N LYS A 100 11.72 -5.85 19.81
CA LYS A 100 12.44 -5.53 21.06
C LYS A 100 13.88 -5.96 20.83
N TYR A 101 14.75 -5.03 20.49
CA TYR A 101 16.18 -5.25 20.63
C TYR A 101 16.45 -5.44 22.12
N TYR A 102 16.93 -6.62 22.48
CA TYR A 102 17.83 -6.76 23.62
C TYR A 102 19.17 -6.18 23.15
N ALA A 103 19.53 -5.02 23.70
CA ALA A 103 20.89 -4.51 23.77
C ALA A 103 21.01 -3.78 25.10
#